data_AF-A0AAW1TWB3-F1
#
_entry.id   AF-A0AAW1TWB3-F1
#
_cell.length_a   1.000
_cell.length_b   1.000
_cell.length_c   1.000
_cell.angle_alpha   90.00
_cell.angle_beta   90.00
_cell.angle_gamma   90.00
#
_symmetry.space_group_name_H-M   'P 1'
#
loop_
_entity.id
_entity.type
_entity.pdbx_description
1 polymer ?
#
loop_
_entity_poly.entity_id
_entity_poly.type
_entity_poly.pdbx_seq_one_letter_code
_entity_poly.pdbx_strand_id
1 'polypeptide(L)'
;MEKLKFEFVVKTSEDPKTNVICITSIMKDNEMFSIPDKLQPVKLHDAVMKTHILQKVRTTLQRRHDKRQVWVSITPELRDTYFDEDGNIQFKGYLLEEITATTQQQDSTKEISTEALTKILQNLADFKRESRQPNLKKLSEQFVLEKFTKKTSSVTQWMFIFEAECSRIGVDEDIEKIQVFRLFLEDSCLDWYNSMLIKHTINSEWCI
;
A
#
# COMPACT_ATOMS: atom_id res chain seq x y z
N MET A 1 -5.52 28.09 -21.56
CA MET A 1 -5.51 26.99 -22.55
C MET A 1 -5.76 25.71 -21.79
N GLU A 2 -6.81 24.99 -22.18
CA GLU A 2 -7.18 23.72 -21.59
C GLU A 2 -6.15 22.63 -21.93
N LYS A 3 -5.85 21.73 -20.99
CA LYS A 3 -4.80 20.71 -21.13
C LYS A 3 -5.26 19.40 -20.50
N LEU A 4 -4.81 18.29 -21.07
CA LEU A 4 -4.92 16.96 -20.48
C LEU A 4 -3.53 16.46 -20.06
N LYS A 5 -3.46 15.69 -18.98
CA LYS A 5 -2.24 14.95 -18.63
C LYS A 5 -2.40 13.51 -19.13
N PHE A 6 -1.46 13.02 -19.91
CA PHE A 6 -1.44 11.63 -20.34
C PHE A 6 -0.33 10.88 -19.60
N GLU A 7 -0.64 9.69 -19.10
CA GLU A 7 0.36 8.78 -18.56
C GLU A 7 0.82 7.80 -19.64
N PHE A 8 2.12 7.85 -19.95
CA PHE A 8 2.77 6.92 -20.87
C PHE A 8 3.55 5.88 -20.09
N VAL A 9 3.42 4.61 -20.47
CA VAL A 9 4.13 3.46 -19.86
C VAL A 9 4.66 2.53 -20.95
N VAL A 10 5.89 2.06 -20.79
CA VAL A 10 6.45 1.01 -21.66
C VAL A 10 5.98 -0.36 -21.16
N LYS A 11 5.05 -0.99 -21.89
CA LYS A 11 4.55 -2.34 -21.61
C LYS A 11 5.14 -3.34 -22.61
N THR A 12 5.05 -4.62 -22.24
CA THR A 12 5.41 -5.74 -23.14
C THR A 12 4.29 -5.90 -24.16
N SER A 13 4.64 -6.16 -25.41
CA SER A 13 3.65 -6.56 -26.41
C SER A 13 3.20 -8.01 -26.20
N GLU A 14 2.34 -8.49 -27.09
CA GLU A 14 2.01 -9.91 -27.21
C GLU A 14 3.26 -10.76 -27.48
N ASP A 15 4.25 -10.22 -28.20
CA ASP A 15 5.60 -10.78 -28.28
C ASP A 15 6.46 -10.31 -27.09
N PRO A 16 6.93 -11.23 -26.21
CA PRO A 16 7.74 -10.91 -25.03
C PRO A 16 9.05 -10.16 -25.32
N LYS A 17 9.54 -10.22 -26.57
CA LYS A 17 10.77 -9.54 -26.99
C LYS A 17 10.56 -8.09 -27.40
N THR A 18 9.31 -7.68 -27.60
CA THR A 18 8.98 -6.34 -28.08
C THR A 18 8.32 -5.51 -27.00
N ASN A 19 8.76 -4.26 -26.88
CA ASN A 19 8.19 -3.27 -25.97
C ASN A 19 7.33 -2.29 -26.78
N VAL A 20 6.20 -1.89 -26.22
CA VAL A 20 5.30 -0.89 -26.81
C VAL A 20 5.07 0.22 -25.81
N ILE A 21 4.96 1.45 -26.30
CA ILE A 21 4.52 2.58 -25.48
C ILE A 21 3.00 2.54 -25.45
N CYS A 22 2.45 2.57 -24.25
CA CYS A 22 1.01 2.60 -23.96
C CYS A 22 0.65 3.93 -23.28
N ILE A 23 -0.55 4.42 -23.53
CA ILE A 23 -1.20 5.43 -22.72
C ILE A 23 -2.14 4.70 -21.76
N THR A 24 -1.84 4.74 -20.46
CA THR A 24 -2.58 3.96 -19.44
C THR A 24 -3.71 4.75 -18.80
N SER A 25 -3.53 6.07 -18.67
CA SER A 25 -4.51 6.94 -18.06
C SER A 25 -4.44 8.37 -18.59
N ILE A 26 -5.54 9.09 -18.38
CA ILE A 26 -5.72 10.50 -18.74
C ILE A 26 -6.16 11.23 -17.48
N MET A 27 -5.60 12.38 -17.19
CA MET A 27 -6.02 13.23 -16.08
C MET A 27 -6.57 14.56 -16.58
N LYS A 28 -7.74 14.91 -16.07
CA LYS A 28 -8.44 16.18 -16.26
C LYS A 28 -8.83 16.71 -14.89
N ASP A 29 -8.54 17.97 -14.60
CA ASP A 29 -8.99 18.65 -13.36
C ASP A 29 -8.73 17.87 -12.06
N ASN A 30 -7.62 17.12 -12.00
CA ASN A 30 -7.19 16.26 -10.88
C ASN A 30 -7.93 14.92 -10.74
N GLU A 31 -8.86 14.62 -11.64
CA GLU A 31 -9.49 13.30 -11.80
C GLU A 31 -8.71 12.49 -12.82
N MET A 32 -8.48 11.21 -12.53
CA MET A 32 -7.73 10.30 -13.41
C MET A 32 -8.67 9.26 -13.99
N PHE A 33 -8.59 9.02 -15.29
CA PHE A 33 -9.45 8.11 -16.04
C PHE A 33 -8.59 7.00 -16.67
N SER A 34 -9.04 5.74 -16.55
CA SER A 34 -8.34 4.57 -17.07
C SER A 34 -8.62 4.38 -18.57
N ILE A 35 -7.61 3.98 -19.34
CA ILE A 35 -7.80 3.53 -20.72
C ILE A 35 -7.85 2.01 -20.73
N PRO A 36 -8.91 1.38 -21.30
CA PRO A 36 -9.01 -0.07 -21.41
C PRO A 36 -7.77 -0.68 -22.07
N ASP A 37 -7.26 -1.80 -21.54
CA ASP A 37 -5.98 -2.42 -21.96
C ASP A 37 -5.82 -2.58 -23.48
N LYS A 38 -6.88 -3.01 -24.17
CA LYS A 38 -6.89 -3.20 -25.62
C LYS A 38 -6.72 -1.90 -26.41
N LEU A 39 -7.01 -0.77 -25.79
CA LEU A 39 -6.99 0.57 -26.39
C LEU A 39 -5.75 1.37 -26.00
N GLN A 40 -4.97 0.92 -25.02
CA GLN A 40 -3.80 1.64 -24.51
C GLN A 40 -2.63 1.82 -25.49
N PRO A 41 -2.32 0.92 -26.45
CA PRO A 41 -1.16 1.10 -27.32
C PRO A 41 -1.16 2.46 -28.01
N VAL A 42 -0.06 3.22 -27.90
CA VAL A 42 0.01 4.63 -28.37
C VAL A 42 -0.34 4.79 -29.85
N LYS A 43 -0.09 3.75 -30.64
CA LYS A 43 -0.45 3.67 -32.07
C LYS A 43 -1.95 3.80 -32.35
N LEU A 44 -2.81 3.61 -31.34
CA LEU A 44 -4.25 3.74 -31.44
C LEU A 44 -4.74 5.16 -31.16
N HIS A 45 -3.86 6.05 -30.68
CA HIS A 45 -4.15 7.41 -30.25
C HIS A 45 -3.63 8.44 -31.27
N ASP A 46 -4.20 8.45 -32.48
CA ASP A 46 -3.70 9.24 -33.61
C ASP A 46 -3.59 10.75 -33.31
N ALA A 47 -4.57 11.30 -32.59
CA ALA A 47 -4.56 12.71 -32.17
C ALA A 47 -3.35 13.04 -31.28
N VAL A 48 -2.96 12.12 -30.39
CA VAL A 48 -1.76 12.27 -29.54
C VAL A 48 -0.49 12.07 -30.39
N MET A 49 -0.50 11.13 -31.35
CA MET A 49 0.65 10.86 -32.21
C MET A 49 1.05 12.04 -33.10
N LYS A 50 0.08 12.88 -33.49
CA LYS A 50 0.34 14.11 -34.25
C LYS A 50 1.01 15.20 -33.43
N THR A 51 1.04 15.08 -32.09
CA THR A 51 1.67 16.07 -31.23
C THR A 51 3.19 15.88 -31.17
N HIS A 52 3.94 16.98 -31.07
CA HIS A 52 5.39 16.97 -30.87
C HIS A 52 5.82 16.29 -29.55
N ILE A 53 4.87 16.06 -28.63
CA ILE A 53 5.10 15.44 -27.33
C ILE A 53 5.55 13.98 -27.49
N LEU A 54 5.01 13.25 -28.48
CA LEU A 54 5.32 11.83 -28.64
C LEU A 54 6.81 11.59 -28.94
N GLN A 55 7.45 12.49 -29.70
CA GLN A 55 8.90 12.40 -29.96
C GLN A 55 9.70 12.50 -28.65
N LYS A 56 9.35 13.45 -27.79
CA LYS A 56 9.99 13.62 -26.47
C LYS A 56 9.74 12.40 -25.57
N VAL A 57 8.52 11.86 -25.58
CA VAL A 57 8.17 10.63 -24.83
C VAL A 57 9.03 9.46 -25.31
N ARG A 58 9.16 9.24 -26.62
CA ARG A 58 10.00 8.17 -27.18
C ARG A 58 11.48 8.32 -26.83
N THR A 59 12.00 9.55 -26.77
CA THR A 59 13.38 9.77 -26.31
C THR A 59 13.55 9.54 -24.81
N THR A 60 12.51 9.75 -24.01
CA THR A 60 12.58 9.66 -22.54
C THR A 60 12.34 8.24 -22.02
N LEU A 61 11.40 7.51 -22.63
CA LEU A 61 11.01 6.16 -22.23
C LEU A 61 11.80 5.13 -23.03
N GLN A 62 12.84 4.54 -22.42
CA GLN A 62 13.78 3.64 -23.11
C GLN A 62 13.69 2.20 -22.61
N ARG A 63 13.37 2.00 -21.33
CA ARG A 63 13.34 0.69 -20.68
C ARG A 63 11.91 0.23 -20.42
N ARG A 64 11.75 -1.09 -20.32
CA ARG A 64 10.49 -1.70 -19.92
C ARG A 64 10.06 -1.15 -18.56
N HIS A 65 8.76 -0.87 -18.41
CA HIS A 65 8.15 -0.27 -17.22
C HIS A 65 8.53 1.19 -16.94
N ASP A 66 9.34 1.84 -17.80
CA ASP A 66 9.50 3.30 -17.70
C ASP A 66 8.13 3.96 -17.87
N LYS A 67 7.85 4.95 -17.01
CA LYS A 67 6.60 5.71 -17.03
C LYS A 67 6.84 7.20 -16.95
N ARG A 68 5.98 7.99 -17.62
CA ARG A 68 6.01 9.44 -17.54
C ARG A 68 4.61 10.02 -17.77
N GLN A 69 4.26 11.00 -16.95
CA GLN A 69 3.07 11.82 -17.16
C GLN A 69 3.45 13.10 -17.90
N VAL A 70 2.69 13.45 -18.94
CA VAL A 70 2.97 14.62 -19.78
C VAL A 70 1.70 15.41 -20.04
N TRP A 71 1.81 16.73 -19.87
CA TRP A 71 0.74 17.67 -20.20
C TRP A 71 0.72 17.94 -21.72
N VAL A 72 -0.47 17.81 -22.31
CA VAL A 72 -0.73 18.07 -23.72
C VAL A 72 -1.85 19.10 -23.82
N SER A 73 -1.63 20.16 -24.59
CA SER A 73 -2.67 21.16 -24.87
C SER A 73 -3.78 20.54 -25.72
N ILE A 74 -5.04 20.80 -25.38
CA ILE A 74 -6.18 20.28 -26.12
C ILE A 74 -6.27 20.99 -27.47
N THR A 75 -6.08 20.24 -28.56
CA THR A 75 -6.38 20.64 -29.94
C THR A 75 -7.83 20.25 -30.27
N PRO A 76 -8.45 20.80 -31.34
CA PRO A 76 -9.78 20.36 -31.77
C PRO A 76 -9.86 18.85 -31.99
N GLU A 77 -8.85 18.26 -32.65
CA GLU A 77 -8.80 16.81 -32.85
C GLU A 77 -8.73 16.01 -31.54
N LEU A 78 -7.98 16.49 -30.54
CA LEU A 78 -7.93 15.86 -29.22
C LEU A 78 -9.27 15.99 -28.49
N ARG A 79 -9.93 17.14 -28.64
CA ARG A 79 -11.24 17.37 -28.02
C ARG A 79 -12.25 16.37 -28.56
N ASP A 80 -12.37 16.25 -29.88
CA ASP A 80 -13.33 15.34 -30.52
C ASP A 80 -13.01 13.86 -30.24
N THR A 81 -11.74 13.54 -29.97
CA THR A 81 -11.30 12.16 -29.68
C THR A 81 -11.57 11.74 -28.24
N TYR A 82 -11.42 12.67 -27.28
CA TYR A 82 -11.40 12.36 -25.84
C TYR A 82 -12.57 12.93 -25.04
N PHE A 83 -13.41 13.73 -25.67
CA PHE A 83 -14.63 14.26 -25.07
C PHE A 83 -15.83 13.88 -25.94
N ASP A 84 -16.97 13.67 -25.30
CA ASP A 84 -18.26 13.64 -25.99
C ASP A 84 -18.90 15.04 -26.01
N GLU A 85 -20.11 15.13 -26.55
CA GLU A 85 -20.87 16.38 -26.64
C GLU A 85 -21.29 16.92 -25.26
N ASP A 86 -21.36 16.05 -24.26
CA ASP A 86 -21.76 16.36 -22.88
C ASP A 86 -20.56 16.69 -21.97
N GLY A 87 -19.33 16.55 -22.47
CA GLY A 87 -18.09 16.85 -21.76
C GLY A 87 -17.52 15.69 -20.93
N ASN A 88 -18.02 14.47 -21.08
CA ASN A 88 -17.46 13.29 -20.44
C ASN A 88 -16.16 12.86 -21.12
N ILE A 89 -15.25 12.26 -20.35
CA ILE A 89 -14.03 11.69 -20.91
C ILE A 89 -14.36 10.35 -21.59
N GLN A 90 -14.03 10.24 -22.88
CA GLN A 90 -14.23 9.05 -23.67
C GLN A 90 -12.98 8.67 -24.48
N PHE A 91 -12.97 7.47 -25.04
CA PHE A 91 -12.03 7.10 -26.10
C PHE A 91 -12.63 5.99 -26.98
N LYS A 92 -12.69 6.21 -28.30
CA LYS A 92 -13.24 5.26 -29.29
C LYS A 92 -14.63 4.72 -28.93
N GLY A 93 -15.51 5.59 -28.42
CA GLY A 93 -16.89 5.25 -28.05
C GLY A 93 -17.04 4.57 -26.68
N TYR A 94 -15.97 4.49 -25.89
CA TYR A 94 -16.02 4.04 -24.51
C TYR A 94 -15.92 5.25 -23.58
N LEU A 95 -16.87 5.40 -22.66
CA LEU A 95 -16.68 6.29 -21.51
C LEU A 95 -15.57 5.71 -20.63
N LEU A 96 -14.60 6.55 -20.24
CA LEU A 96 -13.49 6.10 -19.43
C LEU A 96 -13.88 6.08 -17.96
N GLU A 97 -13.39 5.07 -17.24
CA GLU A 97 -13.68 4.90 -15.83
C GLU A 97 -12.74 5.75 -14.98
N GLU A 98 -13.32 6.45 -13.99
CA GLU A 98 -12.53 7.22 -13.03
C GLU A 98 -11.78 6.27 -12.07
N ILE A 99 -10.45 6.44 -12.02
CA ILE A 99 -9.56 5.77 -11.09
C ILE A 99 -9.64 6.49 -9.74
N THR A 100 -10.66 6.14 -8.96
CA THR A 100 -10.68 6.44 -7.52
C THR A 100 -9.74 5.48 -6.78
N ALA A 101 -9.37 5.79 -5.54
CA ALA A 101 -8.51 4.91 -4.72
C ALA A 101 -9.07 3.47 -4.57
N THR A 102 -10.36 3.28 -4.85
CA THR A 102 -11.07 2.00 -4.86
C THR A 102 -10.89 1.23 -6.18
N THR A 103 -10.70 1.92 -7.31
CA THR A 103 -10.65 1.31 -8.67
C THR A 103 -9.28 0.70 -9.01
N GLN A 104 -8.21 1.04 -8.29
CA GLN A 104 -6.87 0.47 -8.51
C GLN A 104 -6.76 -1.04 -8.22
N GLN A 105 -7.83 -1.68 -7.75
CA GLN A 105 -7.88 -3.11 -7.43
C GLN A 105 -8.54 -3.99 -8.50
N GLN A 106 -9.02 -3.46 -9.63
CA GLN A 106 -9.85 -4.25 -10.55
C GLN A 106 -9.15 -4.95 -11.74
N ASP A 107 -7.86 -4.70 -12.02
CA ASP A 107 -7.17 -5.40 -13.14
C ASP A 107 -6.55 -6.76 -12.79
N SER A 108 -6.97 -7.38 -11.69
CA SER A 108 -6.67 -8.80 -11.46
C SER A 108 -7.69 -9.49 -10.55
N THR A 109 -8.87 -9.82 -11.06
CA THR A 109 -9.78 -10.70 -10.32
C THR A 109 -10.72 -11.50 -11.23
N LYS A 110 -10.39 -12.79 -11.42
CA LYS A 110 -11.39 -13.86 -11.25
C LYS A 110 -12.21 -13.49 -10.02
N GLU A 111 -13.54 -13.53 -10.10
CA GLU A 111 -14.46 -13.23 -9.00
C GLU A 111 -13.91 -13.77 -7.67
N ILE A 112 -13.27 -12.89 -6.90
CA ILE A 112 -12.96 -13.12 -5.50
C ILE A 112 -14.26 -12.78 -4.83
N SER A 113 -14.97 -13.82 -4.39
CA SER A 113 -16.23 -13.66 -3.68
C SER A 113 -16.05 -12.68 -2.53
N THR A 114 -17.14 -12.03 -2.12
CA THR A 114 -17.14 -11.20 -0.91
C THR A 114 -16.60 -11.95 0.31
N GLU A 115 -16.66 -13.29 0.35
CA GLU A 115 -15.97 -14.12 1.36
C GLU A 115 -14.44 -14.14 1.22
N ALA A 116 -13.90 -14.06 0.01
CA ALA A 116 -12.46 -13.99 -0.22
C ALA A 116 -11.90 -12.57 -0.01
N LEU A 117 -12.67 -11.52 -0.33
CA LEU A 117 -12.34 -10.14 0.06
C LEU A 117 -12.44 -9.92 1.58
N THR A 118 -13.46 -10.47 2.23
CA THR A 118 -13.51 -10.45 3.70
C THR A 118 -12.38 -11.28 4.28
N LYS A 119 -11.99 -12.43 3.74
CA LYS A 119 -10.78 -13.15 4.18
C LYS A 119 -9.48 -12.39 3.93
N ILE A 120 -9.35 -11.62 2.85
CA ILE A 120 -8.16 -10.80 2.59
C ILE A 120 -8.14 -9.55 3.48
N LEU A 121 -9.28 -8.93 3.76
CA LEU A 121 -9.42 -7.83 4.73
C LEU A 121 -9.25 -8.32 6.16
N GLN A 122 -9.72 -9.53 6.48
CA GLN A 122 -9.43 -10.23 7.72
C GLN A 122 -7.92 -10.48 7.78
N ASN A 123 -7.31 -11.06 6.74
CA ASN A 123 -5.86 -11.29 6.66
C ASN A 123 -5.02 -10.00 6.64
N LEU A 124 -5.54 -8.85 6.20
CA LEU A 124 -4.86 -7.54 6.21
C LEU A 124 -5.04 -6.80 7.53
N ALA A 125 -6.21 -6.92 8.15
CA ALA A 125 -6.44 -6.53 9.53
C ALA A 125 -5.62 -7.43 10.47
N ASP A 126 -5.46 -8.70 10.12
CA ASP A 126 -4.60 -9.68 10.76
C ASP A 126 -3.14 -9.40 10.42
N PHE A 127 -2.76 -8.91 9.22
CA PHE A 127 -1.39 -8.46 8.89
C PHE A 127 -1.01 -7.16 9.61
N LYS A 128 -1.96 -6.25 9.85
CA LYS A 128 -1.76 -5.05 10.69
C LYS A 128 -1.83 -5.35 12.18
N ARG A 129 -2.51 -6.43 12.59
CA ARG A 129 -2.43 -7.00 13.94
C ARG A 129 -1.15 -7.84 14.13
N GLU A 130 -0.65 -8.49 13.08
CA GLU A 130 0.57 -9.29 13.03
C GLU A 130 1.81 -8.41 12.84
N SER A 131 1.70 -7.23 12.21
CA SER A 131 2.78 -6.22 12.18
C SER A 131 2.81 -5.34 13.44
N ARG A 132 1.98 -5.61 14.44
CA ARG A 132 2.07 -5.06 15.82
C ARG A 132 2.10 -6.16 16.89
N GLN A 133 2.39 -7.38 16.47
CA GLN A 133 2.82 -8.45 17.34
C GLN A 133 4.12 -8.95 16.71
N PRO A 134 5.28 -8.32 16.97
CA PRO A 134 6.54 -8.99 16.67
C PRO A 134 6.40 -10.37 17.30
N ASN A 135 6.50 -11.46 16.51
CA ASN A 135 6.23 -12.83 16.95
C ASN A 135 6.66 -13.01 18.42
N LEU A 136 5.73 -12.82 19.38
CA LEU A 136 6.12 -12.41 20.74
C LEU A 136 6.94 -13.51 21.39
N LYS A 137 6.65 -14.76 21.03
CA LYS A 137 7.46 -15.93 21.33
C LYS A 137 8.90 -15.84 20.81
N LYS A 138 9.09 -15.52 19.53
CA LYS A 138 10.41 -15.37 18.91
C LYS A 138 11.20 -14.22 19.53
N LEU A 139 10.50 -13.16 19.97
CA LEU A 139 11.11 -12.05 20.67
C LEU A 139 11.51 -12.44 22.10
N SER A 140 10.66 -13.16 22.84
CA SER A 140 11.01 -13.69 24.17
C SER A 140 12.17 -14.69 24.16
N GLU A 141 12.35 -15.44 23.08
CA GLU A 141 13.51 -16.34 22.90
C GLU A 141 14.85 -15.59 22.78
N GLN A 142 14.82 -14.28 22.46
CA GLN A 142 16.01 -13.44 22.39
C GLN A 142 16.36 -12.78 23.73
N PHE A 143 15.44 -12.77 24.71
CA PHE A 143 15.72 -12.27 26.05
C PHE A 143 16.58 -13.28 26.81
N VAL A 144 17.60 -12.78 27.49
CA VAL A 144 18.36 -13.56 28.47
C VAL A 144 17.84 -13.22 29.86
N LEU A 145 16.55 -13.49 30.09
CA LEU A 145 15.84 -13.18 31.32
C LEU A 145 14.97 -14.35 31.76
N GLU A 146 15.12 -14.77 33.01
CA GLU A 146 14.24 -15.76 33.62
C GLU A 146 12.88 -15.14 33.97
N LYS A 147 11.82 -15.96 33.91
CA LYS A 147 10.48 -15.53 34.29
C LYS A 147 10.44 -15.07 35.75
N PHE A 148 9.64 -14.05 36.00
CA PHE A 148 9.41 -13.54 37.35
C PHE A 148 8.62 -14.57 38.17
N THR A 149 9.22 -15.04 39.26
CA THR A 149 8.59 -15.98 40.19
C THR A 149 8.53 -15.39 41.61
N LYS A 150 7.78 -16.05 42.49
CA LYS A 150 7.73 -15.72 43.94
C LYS A 150 9.08 -15.90 44.67
N LYS A 151 10.10 -16.47 44.01
CA LYS A 151 11.46 -16.67 44.56
C LYS A 151 12.47 -15.63 44.07
N THR A 152 12.08 -14.78 43.12
CA THR A 152 12.92 -13.68 42.62
C THR A 152 13.09 -12.66 43.74
N SER A 153 14.32 -12.50 44.24
CA SER A 153 14.61 -11.80 45.50
C SER A 153 14.41 -10.29 45.46
N SER A 154 14.35 -9.67 44.27
CA SER A 154 14.13 -8.23 44.10
C SER A 154 13.34 -7.92 42.83
N VAL A 155 12.13 -7.38 43.00
CA VAL A 155 11.26 -6.92 41.89
C VAL A 155 11.95 -5.80 41.12
N THR A 156 12.53 -4.84 41.83
CA THR A 156 13.21 -3.69 41.23
C THR A 156 14.39 -4.11 40.37
N GLN A 157 15.20 -5.07 40.84
CA GLN A 157 16.34 -5.56 40.09
C GLN A 157 15.89 -6.34 38.85
N TRP A 158 14.86 -7.18 38.99
CA TRP A 158 14.31 -7.94 37.87
C TRP A 158 13.74 -7.01 36.80
N MET A 159 13.01 -5.97 37.21
CA MET A 159 12.41 -4.99 36.30
C MET A 159 13.47 -4.17 35.56
N PHE A 160 14.55 -3.79 36.25
CA PHE A 160 15.68 -3.11 35.60
C PHE A 160 16.35 -3.99 34.52
N ILE A 161 16.52 -5.28 34.79
CA ILE A 161 17.08 -6.22 33.81
C ILE A 161 16.11 -6.39 32.63
N PHE A 162 14.81 -6.46 32.89
CA PHE A 162 13.79 -6.51 31.84
C PHE A 162 13.85 -5.30 30.90
N GLU A 163 13.94 -4.08 31.44
CA GLU A 163 14.06 -2.87 30.61
C GLU A 163 15.37 -2.82 29.82
N ALA A 164 16.49 -3.19 30.45
CA ALA A 164 17.77 -3.27 29.77
C ALA A 164 17.75 -4.26 28.61
N GLU A 165 17.07 -5.39 28.77
CA GLU A 165 16.89 -6.39 27.71
C GLU A 165 15.94 -5.89 26.61
N CYS A 166 14.85 -5.19 26.95
CA CYS A 166 13.98 -4.52 25.97
C CYS A 166 14.78 -3.56 25.09
N SER A 167 15.59 -2.68 25.68
CA SER A 167 16.46 -1.77 24.92
C SER A 167 17.53 -2.51 24.10
N ARG A 168 18.09 -3.60 24.62
CA ARG A 168 19.12 -4.40 23.92
C ARG A 168 18.61 -4.98 22.60
N ILE A 169 17.34 -5.35 22.54
CA ILE A 169 16.74 -5.99 21.36
C ILE A 169 15.85 -5.04 20.53
N GLY A 170 15.76 -3.77 20.91
CA GLY A 170 15.03 -2.73 20.16
C GLY A 170 13.53 -2.67 20.44
N VAL A 171 13.10 -3.05 21.65
CA VAL A 171 11.72 -2.88 22.15
C VAL A 171 11.64 -1.57 22.92
N ASP A 172 11.40 -0.48 22.19
CA ASP A 172 11.42 0.88 22.74
C ASP A 172 10.02 1.44 23.00
N GLU A 173 9.01 0.97 22.27
CA GLU A 173 7.61 1.42 22.42
C GLU A 173 6.95 0.83 23.67
N ASP A 174 6.25 1.68 24.44
CA ASP A 174 5.54 1.29 25.66
C ASP A 174 4.54 0.15 25.43
N ILE A 175 3.81 0.22 24.30
CA ILE A 175 2.83 -0.81 23.91
C ILE A 175 3.53 -2.17 23.74
N GLU A 176 4.72 -2.19 23.15
CA GLU A 176 5.49 -3.41 22.93
C GLU A 176 6.08 -3.93 24.24
N LYS A 177 6.61 -3.05 25.11
CA LYS A 177 7.08 -3.42 26.45
C LYS A 177 5.96 -4.05 27.28
N ILE A 178 4.78 -3.44 27.29
CA ILE A 178 3.59 -3.98 27.97
C ILE A 178 3.23 -5.36 27.43
N GLN A 179 3.30 -5.57 26.12
CA GLN A 179 2.99 -6.86 25.49
C GLN A 179 4.00 -7.95 25.83
N VAL A 180 5.29 -7.64 25.72
CA VAL A 180 6.40 -8.57 25.94
C VAL A 180 6.49 -8.95 27.42
N PHE A 181 6.23 -8.01 28.32
CA PHE A 181 6.26 -8.22 29.77
C PHE A 181 5.40 -9.41 30.21
N ARG A 182 4.23 -9.61 29.59
CA ARG A 182 3.34 -10.77 29.86
C ARG A 182 4.05 -12.11 29.76
N LEU A 183 4.99 -12.26 28.82
CA LEU A 183 5.67 -13.53 28.51
C LEU A 183 6.58 -13.99 29.64
N PHE A 184 6.95 -13.07 30.52
CA PHE A 184 7.83 -13.29 31.65
C PHE A 184 7.09 -13.41 32.99
N LEU A 185 5.75 -13.43 32.98
CA LEU A 185 4.93 -13.59 34.18
C LEU A 185 4.27 -14.96 34.22
N GLU A 186 4.18 -15.54 35.41
CA GLU A 186 3.48 -16.81 35.66
C GLU A 186 2.46 -16.68 36.80
N ASP A 187 1.52 -17.62 36.85
CA ASP A 187 0.50 -17.76 37.90
C ASP A 187 -0.17 -16.43 38.27
N SER A 188 -0.14 -16.08 39.55
CA SER A 188 -0.77 -14.89 40.12
C SER A 188 -0.25 -13.58 39.55
N CYS A 189 0.98 -13.53 39.05
CA CYS A 189 1.54 -12.34 38.41
C CYS A 189 0.93 -12.11 37.02
N LEU A 190 0.69 -13.19 36.29
CA LEU A 190 0.01 -13.14 35.00
C LEU A 190 -1.47 -12.73 35.18
N ASP A 191 -2.15 -13.23 36.22
CA ASP A 191 -3.52 -12.84 36.55
C ASP A 191 -3.63 -11.35 36.92
N TRP A 192 -2.68 -10.83 37.69
CA TRP A 192 -2.57 -9.40 37.98
C TRP A 192 -2.41 -8.58 36.70
N TYR A 193 -1.50 -8.99 35.81
CA TYR A 193 -1.27 -8.32 34.53
C TYR A 193 -2.54 -8.28 33.67
N ASN A 194 -3.24 -9.40 33.55
CA ASN A 194 -4.49 -9.47 32.78
C ASN A 194 -5.56 -8.53 33.38
N SER A 195 -5.64 -8.45 34.70
CA SER A 195 -6.56 -7.55 35.41
C SER A 195 -6.21 -6.08 35.16
N MET A 196 -4.92 -5.73 35.11
CA MET A 196 -4.46 -4.37 34.82
C MET A 196 -4.69 -3.98 33.36
N LEU A 197 -4.52 -4.91 32.42
CA LEU A 197 -4.88 -4.67 31.02
C LEU A 197 -6.36 -4.36 30.84
N ILE A 198 -7.25 -5.02 31.59
CA ILE A 198 -8.70 -4.72 31.53
C ILE A 198 -8.97 -3.29 32.00
N LYS A 199 -8.24 -2.82 33.02
CA LYS A 199 -8.44 -1.51 33.64
C LYS A 199 -7.77 -0.36 32.88
N HIS A 200 -6.57 -0.58 32.34
CA HIS A 200 -5.71 0.47 31.78
C HIS A 200 -5.48 0.32 30.27
N THR A 201 -5.81 -0.83 29.68
CA THR A 201 -5.59 -1.16 28.26
C THR A 201 -4.11 -1.22 27.87
N ILE A 202 -3.85 -1.70 26.66
CA ILE A 202 -2.49 -1.88 26.11
C ILE A 202 -1.84 -0.58 25.64
N ASN A 203 -2.63 0.49 25.51
CA ASN A 203 -2.16 1.82 25.09
C ASN A 203 -1.71 2.69 26.28
N SER A 204 -1.47 2.07 27.43
CA SER A 204 -0.96 2.77 28.61
C SER A 204 0.50 3.15 28.43
N GLU A 205 0.89 4.20 29.15
CA GLU A 205 2.31 4.55 29.31
C GLU A 205 3.01 3.47 30.16
N TRP A 206 4.24 3.14 29.77
CA TRP A 206 5.10 2.25 30.55
C TRP A 206 5.85 3.06 31.60
N CYS A 207 5.54 2.82 32.87
CA CYS A 207 6.16 3.53 34.00
C CYS A 207 6.44 2.54 35.14
N ILE A 208 7.63 2.63 35.73
CA ILE A 208 8.09 1.81 36.88
C ILE A 208 8.02 2.64 38.16
#